data_AF-A0A665V9C3-F1
#
_entry.id   AF-A0A665V9C3-F1
#
_cell.length_a   1.000
_cell.length_b   1.000
_cell.length_c   1.000
_cell.angle_alpha   90.00
_cell.angle_beta   90.00
_cell.angle_gamma   90.00
#
_symmetry.space_group_name_H-M   'P 1'
#
loop_
_entity.id
_entity.type
_entity.pdbx_description
1 polymer ?
#
loop_
_entity_poly.entity_id
_entity_poly.type
_entity_poly.pdbx_seq_one_letter_code
_entity_poly.pdbx_strand_id
1 'polypeptide(L)'
;MSREEKLRLRNQVVEMFDHAYQNYMDHAYPADELMPLTCRGRVRGLEPSRGDIDDALGKFSLTLIDTLDTLVRRNHWFVLCFICFVVVVFSGLLGGHSMAVMLKEGGQHMQWYQEELLHMAKDLGLRLLPAFNTSSGLPYPRVNLKYGVRGPETRTGTETDTCTACAGTIILEFAALSRFTGDPVFEEHARRALDFLWEKRQRNSNLVGTTINIHSGEWVRRDSGVGAGIDSYYEYLLKAYILLGDDLFLQRFNIHYASIMKYISQPPLLLDVHIHKPLLPARTWMDSLLAFFPGLQVLKGDIRPAIETHEMLYQVTKKHNFLPEVTYLSAFTTDFRVHWAQHPLRPEFAESTYFLYKATGDPYYLEAGRTILDNLNRFARVPCGFAAMKDVRTGSHEDRMDSFFLAEMFKYLFLLFAEAEDLPFDVEDYVFTTEAHLLPLSLSAVPHLSSVSPNKTVIYMIAFH
;
A
#
# COMPACT_ATOMS: atom_id res chain seq x y z
N MET A 1 17.60 -22.26 4.19
CA MET A 1 18.46 -21.30 3.47
C MET A 1 19.62 -20.88 4.38
N SER A 2 20.86 -20.87 3.88
CA SER A 2 22.01 -20.41 4.68
C SER A 2 22.10 -18.88 4.70
N ARG A 3 22.86 -18.30 5.66
CA ARG A 3 23.11 -16.84 5.70
C ARG A 3 23.76 -16.33 4.41
N GLU A 4 24.70 -17.10 3.86
CA GLU A 4 25.37 -16.77 2.60
C GLU A 4 24.37 -16.73 1.43
N GLU A 5 23.42 -17.66 1.39
CA GLU A 5 22.39 -17.69 0.37
C GLU A 5 21.39 -16.52 0.52
N LYS A 6 20.96 -16.21 1.75
CA LYS A 6 20.16 -15.00 2.03
C LYS A 6 20.88 -13.73 1.58
N LEU A 7 22.16 -13.59 1.91
CA LEU A 7 22.99 -12.48 1.50
C LEU A 7 23.09 -12.36 -0.02
N ARG A 8 23.24 -13.48 -0.74
CA ARG A 8 23.25 -13.51 -2.20
C ARG A 8 21.93 -13.03 -2.79
N LEU A 9 20.80 -13.54 -2.30
CA LEU A 9 19.47 -13.13 -2.77
C LEU A 9 19.18 -11.65 -2.45
N ARG A 10 19.54 -11.19 -1.26
CA ARG A 10 19.46 -9.77 -0.87
C ARG A 10 20.24 -8.88 -1.82
N ASN A 11 21.49 -9.23 -2.13
CA ASN A 11 22.32 -8.46 -3.07
C ASN A 11 21.76 -8.51 -4.50
N GLN A 12 21.11 -9.60 -4.89
CA GLN A 12 20.39 -9.69 -6.15
C GLN A 12 19.18 -8.75 -6.20
N VAL A 13 18.41 -8.62 -5.10
CA VAL A 13 17.34 -7.60 -5.00
C VAL A 13 17.90 -6.20 -5.20
N VAL A 14 19.04 -5.88 -4.58
CA VAL A 14 19.70 -4.57 -4.75
C VAL A 14 20.11 -4.34 -6.20
N GLU A 15 20.66 -5.35 -6.88
CA GLU A 15 21.02 -5.25 -8.29
C GLU A 15 19.79 -5.01 -9.18
N MET A 16 18.69 -5.72 -8.92
CA MET A 16 17.45 -5.54 -9.67
C MET A 16 16.84 -4.14 -9.46
N PHE A 17 16.87 -3.65 -8.22
CA PHE A 17 16.46 -2.28 -7.91
C PHE A 17 17.33 -1.27 -8.67
N ASP A 18 18.65 -1.42 -8.62
CA ASP A 18 19.59 -0.52 -9.31
C ASP A 18 19.37 -0.54 -10.83
N HIS A 19 19.14 -1.72 -11.43
CA HIS A 19 18.77 -1.88 -12.83
C HIS A 19 17.49 -1.10 -13.18
N ALA A 20 16.43 -1.27 -12.38
CA ALA A 20 15.15 -0.62 -12.64
C ALA A 20 15.19 0.90 -12.41
N TYR A 21 15.78 1.34 -11.31
CA TYR A 21 15.87 2.74 -10.91
C TYR A 21 16.78 3.55 -11.83
N GLN A 22 17.96 3.03 -12.18
CA GLN A 22 18.89 3.72 -13.09
C GLN A 22 18.25 3.93 -14.47
N ASN A 23 17.56 2.91 -14.99
CA ASN A 23 16.85 3.04 -16.26
C ASN A 23 15.68 4.05 -16.19
N TYR A 24 14.98 4.14 -15.07
CA TYR A 24 14.00 5.21 -14.87
C TYR A 24 14.69 6.59 -14.92
N MET A 25 15.82 6.76 -14.22
CA MET A 25 16.56 8.02 -14.21
C MET A 25 17.10 8.40 -15.59
N ASP A 26 17.57 7.44 -16.38
CA ASP A 26 18.17 7.69 -17.69
C ASP A 26 17.13 7.90 -18.80
N HIS A 27 15.97 7.24 -18.72
CA HIS A 27 15.02 7.17 -19.84
C HIS A 27 13.65 7.79 -19.57
N ALA A 28 13.23 7.87 -18.31
CA ALA A 28 11.89 8.34 -17.97
C ALA A 28 11.89 9.67 -17.22
N TYR A 29 12.85 9.92 -16.33
CA TYR A 29 12.91 11.16 -15.56
C TYR A 29 12.84 12.40 -16.47
N PRO A 30 11.98 13.39 -16.20
CA PRO A 30 11.13 13.57 -15.01
C PRO A 30 9.67 13.09 -15.15
N ALA A 31 9.36 12.20 -16.10
CA ALA A 31 8.05 11.56 -16.20
C ALA A 31 7.74 10.71 -14.96
N ASP A 32 6.47 10.39 -14.76
CA ASP A 32 6.01 9.72 -13.55
C ASP A 32 6.37 8.22 -13.52
N GLU A 33 6.32 7.57 -14.68
CA GLU A 33 6.52 6.14 -14.85
C GLU A 33 7.44 5.86 -16.04
N LEU A 34 8.15 4.73 -15.98
CA LEU A 34 8.95 4.21 -17.07
C LEU A 34 8.13 3.28 -17.96
N MET A 35 8.30 3.42 -19.27
CA MET A 35 7.88 2.47 -20.28
C MET A 35 9.12 1.64 -20.69
N PRO A 36 9.33 0.46 -20.08
CA PRO A 36 10.61 -0.26 -20.12
C PRO A 36 10.84 -1.06 -21.43
N LEU A 37 9.81 -1.25 -22.26
CA LEU A 37 9.97 -1.84 -23.61
C LEU A 37 10.37 -0.78 -24.64
N THR A 38 9.85 0.45 -24.50
CA THR A 38 10.20 1.57 -25.40
C THR A 38 11.28 2.50 -24.85
N CYS A 39 11.80 2.23 -23.64
CA CYS A 39 12.86 3.00 -22.98
C CYS A 39 12.58 4.50 -22.95
N ARG A 40 11.37 4.87 -22.50
CA ARG A 40 10.94 6.28 -22.40
C ARG A 40 10.00 6.50 -21.22
N GLY A 41 9.83 7.75 -20.82
CA GLY A 41 8.84 8.13 -19.81
C GLY A 41 7.42 8.15 -20.35
N ARG A 42 6.46 7.68 -19.54
CA ARG A 42 5.02 7.77 -19.85
C ARG A 42 4.51 9.19 -19.58
N VAL A 43 3.77 9.78 -20.52
CA VAL A 43 3.25 11.15 -20.35
C VAL A 43 1.76 11.18 -20.70
N ARG A 44 0.97 11.74 -19.79
CA ARG A 44 -0.48 11.88 -19.97
C ARG A 44 -0.82 12.50 -21.32
N GLY A 45 -1.69 11.81 -22.08
CA GLY A 45 -2.21 12.28 -23.36
C GLY A 45 -1.35 11.97 -24.58
N LEU A 46 -0.15 11.39 -24.41
CA LEU A 46 0.65 10.88 -25.53
C LEU A 46 0.33 9.43 -25.87
N GLU A 47 0.10 8.61 -24.85
CA GLU A 47 -0.29 7.21 -24.98
C GLU A 47 -1.81 6.99 -24.83
N PRO A 48 -2.36 5.85 -25.31
CA PRO A 48 -3.73 5.46 -25.01
C PRO A 48 -3.98 5.45 -23.50
N SER A 49 -5.08 6.08 -23.08
CA SER A 49 -5.42 6.22 -21.65
C SER A 49 -5.69 4.86 -21.00
N ARG A 50 -5.07 4.63 -19.83
CA ARG A 50 -5.33 3.53 -18.88
C ARG A 50 -6.43 3.85 -17.87
N GLY A 51 -7.21 4.91 -18.10
CA GLY A 51 -8.26 5.35 -17.18
C GLY A 51 -7.70 6.21 -16.04
N ASP A 52 -8.14 5.93 -14.81
CA ASP A 52 -7.85 6.75 -13.62
C ASP A 52 -6.33 6.95 -13.37
N ILE A 53 -5.53 5.93 -13.67
CA ILE A 53 -4.06 5.97 -13.49
C ILE A 53 -3.43 7.05 -14.39
N ASP A 54 -3.82 7.11 -15.66
CA ASP A 54 -3.27 8.13 -16.57
C ASP A 54 -3.84 9.53 -16.32
N ASP A 55 -5.07 9.59 -15.81
CA ASP A 55 -5.67 10.85 -15.37
C ASP A 55 -4.93 11.47 -14.18
N ALA A 56 -4.28 10.64 -13.38
CA ALA A 56 -3.47 11.02 -12.23
C ALA A 56 -2.05 11.48 -12.62
N LEU A 57 -1.52 11.04 -13.77
CA LEU A 57 -0.17 11.43 -14.20
C LEU A 57 -0.08 12.95 -14.47
N GLY A 58 0.93 13.57 -13.87
CA GLY A 58 1.15 15.01 -13.86
C GLY A 58 2.60 15.42 -14.14
N LYS A 59 3.49 14.47 -14.46
CA LYS A 59 4.92 14.68 -14.74
C LYS A 59 5.64 15.35 -13.57
N PHE A 60 5.42 14.81 -12.37
CA PHE A 60 5.99 15.22 -11.10
C PHE A 60 7.02 14.22 -10.57
N SER A 61 7.44 13.26 -11.41
CA SER A 61 8.41 12.22 -11.08
C SER A 61 7.95 11.33 -9.93
N LEU A 62 6.71 10.83 -10.03
CA LEU A 62 6.07 9.91 -9.07
C LEU A 62 7.04 8.82 -8.60
N THR A 63 7.66 8.09 -9.53
CA THR A 63 8.58 7.00 -9.22
C THR A 63 9.77 7.45 -8.36
N LEU A 64 10.27 8.68 -8.51
CA LEU A 64 11.33 9.20 -7.66
C LEU A 64 10.81 9.52 -6.25
N ILE A 65 9.63 10.13 -6.13
CA ILE A 65 9.04 10.47 -4.83
C ILE A 65 8.68 9.21 -4.03
N ASP A 66 8.08 8.24 -4.70
CA ASP A 66 7.66 6.96 -4.13
C ASP A 66 8.87 6.12 -3.66
N THR A 67 10.05 6.32 -4.23
CA THR A 67 11.26 5.57 -3.83
C THR A 67 12.13 6.28 -2.81
N LEU A 68 11.74 7.48 -2.34
CA LEU A 68 12.60 8.31 -1.49
C LEU A 68 13.07 7.57 -0.24
N ASP A 69 12.16 6.95 0.52
CA ASP A 69 12.50 6.24 1.75
C ASP A 69 13.44 5.04 1.52
N THR A 70 13.32 4.40 0.36
CA THR A 70 14.16 3.29 -0.11
C THR A 70 15.55 3.79 -0.52
N LEU A 71 15.64 5.00 -1.06
CA LEU A 71 16.86 5.64 -1.54
C LEU A 71 17.65 6.36 -0.44
N VAL A 72 17.07 6.63 0.74
CA VAL A 72 17.72 7.37 1.84
C VAL A 72 19.09 6.80 2.21
N ARG A 73 19.29 5.49 2.05
CA ARG A 73 20.58 4.81 2.27
C ARG A 73 21.71 5.26 1.31
N ARG A 74 21.40 5.88 0.16
CA ARG A 74 22.34 6.07 -0.96
C ARG A 74 22.68 7.52 -1.33
N ASN A 75 22.33 8.50 -0.50
CA ASN A 75 22.87 9.88 -0.59
C ASN A 75 22.55 10.65 -1.90
N HIS A 76 21.60 10.19 -2.73
CA HIS A 76 21.14 10.88 -3.93
C HIS A 76 19.80 11.56 -3.67
N TRP A 77 19.75 12.89 -3.73
CA TRP A 77 18.49 13.65 -3.54
C TRP A 77 18.33 14.76 -4.58
N PHE A 78 17.14 14.81 -5.17
CA PHE A 78 16.67 15.89 -6.05
C PHE A 78 15.34 16.44 -5.51
N VAL A 79 15.17 17.75 -5.60
CA VAL A 79 13.94 18.47 -5.20
C VAL A 79 12.91 18.36 -6.32
N LEU A 80 11.68 17.95 -6.01
CA LEU A 80 10.59 17.76 -6.99
C LEU A 80 9.25 18.32 -6.50
N CYS A 81 8.38 18.64 -7.46
CA CYS A 81 7.11 19.39 -7.33
C CYS A 81 5.92 18.51 -7.76
N PHE A 82 4.79 18.53 -7.02
CA PHE A 82 3.78 17.44 -6.86
C PHE A 82 2.53 17.45 -7.75
N ILE A 83 1.99 16.24 -8.12
CA ILE A 83 0.56 15.79 -8.18
C ILE A 83 0.52 14.23 -8.05
N CYS A 84 -0.38 13.43 -8.65
CA CYS A 84 -1.45 12.62 -8.03
C CYS A 84 -1.10 11.15 -7.66
N PHE A 85 -1.05 10.88 -6.36
CA PHE A 85 -1.62 9.75 -5.60
C PHE A 85 -1.43 10.24 -4.16
N VAL A 86 -2.49 10.71 -3.51
CA VAL A 86 -2.35 11.40 -2.23
C VAL A 86 -1.55 10.55 -1.26
N VAL A 87 -1.89 9.26 -1.15
CA VAL A 87 -1.19 8.28 -0.33
C VAL A 87 0.27 8.15 -0.78
N VAL A 88 0.55 7.66 -1.99
CA VAL A 88 1.92 7.45 -2.49
C VAL A 88 2.84 8.67 -2.29
N VAL A 89 2.38 9.87 -2.67
CA VAL A 89 3.20 11.08 -2.56
C VAL A 89 3.34 11.52 -1.11
N PHE A 90 2.28 11.47 -0.31
CA PHE A 90 2.37 11.78 1.12
C PHE A 90 3.29 10.82 1.84
N SER A 91 3.02 9.54 1.68
CA SER A 91 3.71 8.45 2.34
C SER A 91 5.18 8.43 1.91
N GLY A 92 5.50 8.70 0.63
CA GLY A 92 6.87 8.89 0.15
C GLY A 92 7.60 10.08 0.76
N LEU A 93 6.94 11.25 0.83
CA LEU A 93 7.54 12.44 1.48
C LEU A 93 7.72 12.28 2.98
N LEU A 94 6.71 11.75 3.68
CA LEU A 94 6.73 11.54 5.13
C LEU A 94 7.65 10.39 5.52
N GLY A 95 7.68 9.31 4.75
CA GLY A 95 8.63 8.22 4.90
C GLY A 95 10.05 8.69 4.65
N GLY A 96 10.29 9.43 3.57
CA GLY A 96 11.57 10.07 3.27
C GLY A 96 12.01 11.03 4.38
N HIS A 97 11.10 11.88 4.90
CA HIS A 97 11.37 12.76 6.03
C HIS A 97 11.74 11.97 7.28
N SER A 98 10.95 10.94 7.62
CA SER A 98 11.18 10.10 8.82
C SER A 98 12.54 9.42 8.77
N MET A 99 12.90 8.84 7.62
CA MET A 99 14.19 8.20 7.42
C MET A 99 15.35 9.21 7.45
N ALA A 100 15.16 10.41 6.87
CA ALA A 100 16.18 11.47 6.89
C ALA A 100 16.43 11.98 8.32
N VAL A 101 15.38 12.16 9.12
CA VAL A 101 15.49 12.52 10.55
C VAL A 101 16.20 11.42 11.34
N MET A 102 15.80 10.15 11.15
CA MET A 102 16.46 9.02 11.82
C MET A 102 17.96 8.93 11.50
N LEU A 103 18.35 9.09 10.23
CA LEU A 103 19.78 9.13 9.85
C LEU A 103 20.54 10.32 10.47
N LYS A 104 19.87 11.47 10.57
CA LYS A 104 20.42 12.68 11.19
C LYS A 104 20.63 12.49 12.69
N GLU A 105 19.66 11.90 13.39
CA GLU A 105 19.75 11.56 14.82
C GLU A 105 20.81 10.48 15.09
N GLY A 106 20.97 9.53 14.16
CA GLY A 106 22.07 8.56 14.18
C GLY A 106 23.47 9.15 14.00
N GLY A 107 23.59 10.45 13.72
CA GLY A 107 24.84 11.22 13.78
C GLY A 107 25.84 11.01 12.63
N GLN A 108 25.53 10.14 11.66
CA GLN A 108 26.48 9.77 10.59
C GLN A 108 26.12 10.33 9.20
N HIS A 109 24.84 10.56 8.92
CA HIS A 109 24.36 10.97 7.60
C HIS A 109 23.32 12.10 7.73
N MET A 110 23.01 12.78 6.62
CA MET A 110 21.89 13.74 6.53
C MET A 110 21.92 14.93 7.51
N GLN A 111 23.09 15.32 8.06
CA GLN A 111 23.21 16.48 8.97
C GLN A 111 22.76 17.81 8.34
N TRP A 112 22.85 17.90 7.02
CA TRP A 112 22.44 19.07 6.23
C TRP A 112 20.93 19.22 6.10
N TYR A 113 20.14 18.17 6.36
CA TYR A 113 18.70 18.15 6.10
C TYR A 113 17.93 19.13 7.02
N GLN A 114 17.07 19.97 6.43
CA GLN A 114 16.32 21.04 7.09
C GLN A 114 14.81 20.90 6.83
N GLU A 115 14.30 19.67 6.90
CA GLU A 115 12.85 19.39 6.87
C GLU A 115 12.16 19.77 5.54
N GLU A 116 12.90 19.87 4.44
CA GLU A 116 12.38 20.27 3.14
C GLU A 116 11.24 19.36 2.67
N LEU A 117 11.33 18.04 2.91
CA LEU A 117 10.28 17.08 2.57
C LEU A 117 9.01 17.30 3.42
N LEU A 118 9.16 17.70 4.68
CA LEU A 118 8.01 18.00 5.55
C LEU A 118 7.30 19.28 5.12
N HIS A 119 8.04 20.33 4.74
CA HIS A 119 7.45 21.55 4.20
C HIS A 119 6.64 21.28 2.94
N MET A 120 7.16 20.43 2.07
CA MET A 120 6.49 19.97 0.86
C MET A 120 5.24 19.15 1.16
N ALA A 121 5.31 18.20 2.10
CA ALA A 121 4.16 17.40 2.54
C ALA A 121 3.05 18.30 3.14
N LYS A 122 3.44 19.34 3.91
CA LYS A 122 2.51 20.31 4.48
C LYS A 122 1.80 21.14 3.41
N ASP A 123 2.53 21.69 2.44
CA ASP A 123 1.92 22.44 1.32
C ASP A 123 0.94 21.57 0.54
N LEU A 124 1.33 20.32 0.24
CA LEU A 124 0.45 19.37 -0.43
C LEU A 124 -0.80 19.09 0.40
N GLY A 125 -0.68 18.88 1.71
CA GLY A 125 -1.81 18.64 2.61
C GLY A 125 -2.82 19.76 2.59
N LEU A 126 -2.35 20.99 2.68
CA LEU A 126 -3.21 22.17 2.62
C LEU A 126 -3.99 22.25 1.32
N ARG A 127 -3.40 21.82 0.20
CA ARG A 127 -4.07 21.77 -1.13
C ARG A 127 -5.09 20.65 -1.24
N LEU A 128 -5.00 19.61 -0.41
CA LEU A 128 -5.92 18.48 -0.40
C LEU A 128 -7.12 18.68 0.52
N LEU A 129 -6.99 19.50 1.56
CA LEU A 129 -8.11 19.81 2.48
C LEU A 129 -9.42 20.20 1.78
N PRO A 130 -9.43 20.97 0.67
CA PRO A 130 -10.65 21.25 -0.08
C PRO A 130 -11.41 20.01 -0.57
N ALA A 131 -10.74 18.87 -0.76
CA ALA A 131 -11.40 17.61 -1.15
C ALA A 131 -12.39 17.11 -0.09
N PHE A 132 -12.15 17.41 1.18
CA PHE A 132 -13.04 17.02 2.29
C PHE A 132 -14.27 17.92 2.42
N ASN A 133 -14.40 18.96 1.59
CA ASN A 133 -15.53 19.89 1.62
C ASN A 133 -16.78 19.32 0.92
N THR A 134 -17.26 18.19 1.43
CA THR A 134 -18.48 17.50 1.00
C THR A 134 -19.51 17.49 2.14
N SER A 135 -20.75 17.14 1.83
CA SER A 135 -21.83 17.08 2.84
C SER A 135 -21.60 15.99 3.88
N SER A 136 -20.89 14.92 3.52
CA SER A 136 -20.55 13.82 4.43
C SER A 136 -19.22 14.03 5.17
N GLY A 137 -18.34 14.89 4.66
CA GLY A 137 -16.94 14.96 5.07
C GLY A 137 -16.04 13.90 4.42
N LEU A 138 -16.58 13.00 3.59
CA LEU A 138 -15.75 12.11 2.76
C LEU A 138 -15.06 12.91 1.66
N PRO A 139 -13.80 12.61 1.33
CA PRO A 139 -13.09 13.36 0.30
C PRO A 139 -13.64 13.06 -1.11
N TYR A 140 -13.66 14.08 -1.97
CA TYR A 140 -13.76 13.86 -3.41
C TYR A 140 -12.64 12.90 -3.87
N PRO A 141 -12.90 11.99 -4.81
CA PRO A 141 -11.87 11.10 -5.34
C PRO A 141 -10.78 11.84 -6.12
N ARG A 142 -11.05 13.08 -6.54
CA ARG A 142 -10.14 13.91 -7.35
C ARG A 142 -10.17 15.36 -6.88
N VAL A 143 -8.99 16.00 -6.86
CA VAL A 143 -8.84 17.42 -6.56
C VAL A 143 -7.75 18.03 -7.45
N ASN A 144 -8.02 19.21 -7.98
CA ASN A 144 -7.01 19.98 -8.68
C ASN A 144 -6.13 20.74 -7.68
N LEU A 145 -4.83 20.47 -7.62
CA LEU A 145 -3.95 21.09 -6.60
C LEU A 145 -3.71 22.60 -6.80
N LYS A 146 -4.00 23.12 -7.99
CA LYS A 146 -3.89 24.56 -8.29
C LYS A 146 -5.22 25.28 -8.09
N TYR A 147 -6.32 24.65 -8.52
CA TYR A 147 -7.64 25.30 -8.59
C TYR A 147 -8.65 24.76 -7.55
N GLY A 148 -8.30 23.72 -6.80
CA GLY A 148 -9.18 23.06 -5.83
C GLY A 148 -10.25 22.18 -6.47
N VAL A 149 -11.38 22.01 -5.78
CA VAL A 149 -12.50 21.16 -6.23
C VAL A 149 -13.63 21.92 -6.92
N ARG A 150 -13.71 23.25 -6.83
CA ARG A 150 -14.80 24.03 -7.43
C ARG A 150 -14.26 25.14 -8.33
N GLY A 151 -14.60 25.08 -9.62
CA GLY A 151 -14.33 26.15 -10.57
C GLY A 151 -14.42 25.66 -12.03
N PRO A 152 -14.60 26.56 -13.00
CA PRO A 152 -14.63 26.19 -14.42
C PRO A 152 -13.31 25.57 -14.91
N GLU A 153 -12.19 25.88 -14.23
CA GLU A 153 -10.85 25.41 -14.59
C GLU A 153 -10.40 24.15 -13.82
N THR A 154 -11.14 23.70 -12.80
CA THR A 154 -10.70 22.57 -11.95
C THR A 154 -10.71 21.25 -12.71
N ARG A 155 -11.71 21.05 -13.59
CA ARG A 155 -12.02 19.78 -14.27
C ARG A 155 -12.26 18.60 -13.30
N THR A 156 -12.51 18.90 -12.03
CA THR A 156 -12.77 17.98 -10.91
C THR A 156 -13.86 18.59 -10.02
N GLY A 157 -14.42 17.79 -9.11
CA GLY A 157 -15.45 18.18 -8.15
C GLY A 157 -16.88 18.03 -8.67
N THR A 158 -17.05 17.39 -9.82
CA THR A 158 -18.35 16.92 -10.32
C THR A 158 -18.62 15.47 -9.93
N GLU A 159 -17.61 14.76 -9.45
CA GLU A 159 -17.71 13.40 -8.96
C GLU A 159 -18.58 13.37 -7.71
N THR A 160 -19.52 12.44 -7.66
CA THR A 160 -20.41 12.28 -6.51
C THR A 160 -20.06 11.06 -5.67
N ASP A 161 -19.16 10.21 -6.16
CA ASP A 161 -18.92 8.88 -5.63
C ASP A 161 -17.43 8.69 -5.36
N THR A 162 -17.09 7.96 -4.30
CA THR A 162 -15.70 7.59 -3.95
C THR A 162 -15.66 6.13 -3.51
N CYS A 163 -14.49 5.50 -3.60
CA CYS A 163 -14.31 4.14 -3.11
C CYS A 163 -14.02 4.14 -1.60
N THR A 164 -14.33 3.04 -0.90
CA THR A 164 -14.15 2.95 0.55
C THR A 164 -12.67 3.06 0.95
N ALA A 165 -11.79 2.36 0.24
CA ALA A 165 -10.34 2.51 0.37
C ALA A 165 -9.91 3.98 0.12
N CYS A 166 -10.38 4.58 -0.97
CA CYS A 166 -10.05 5.96 -1.37
C CYS A 166 -10.37 6.98 -0.26
N ALA A 167 -11.48 6.81 0.45
CA ALA A 167 -11.88 7.70 1.53
C ALA A 167 -11.32 7.31 2.91
N GLY A 168 -10.97 6.03 3.11
CA GLY A 168 -10.56 5.46 4.38
C GLY A 168 -9.03 5.35 4.58
N THR A 169 -8.26 5.47 3.51
CA THR A 169 -6.82 5.20 3.50
C THR A 169 -6.01 6.49 3.44
N ILE A 170 -6.13 7.31 4.49
CA ILE A 170 -5.36 8.56 4.61
C ILE A 170 -4.99 8.93 6.06
N ILE A 171 -5.55 8.21 7.05
CA ILE A 171 -5.38 8.55 8.47
C ILE A 171 -3.92 8.43 8.92
N LEU A 172 -3.13 7.50 8.40
CA LEU A 172 -1.74 7.33 8.79
C LEU A 172 -0.91 8.56 8.40
N GLU A 173 -1.02 8.97 7.14
CA GLU A 173 -0.30 10.10 6.55
C GLU A 173 -0.74 11.42 7.18
N PHE A 174 -2.06 11.62 7.32
CA PHE A 174 -2.59 12.87 7.88
C PHE A 174 -2.31 12.98 9.38
N ALA A 175 -2.37 11.87 10.14
CA ALA A 175 -1.97 11.89 11.54
C ALA A 175 -0.47 12.12 11.70
N ALA A 176 0.38 11.48 10.88
CA ALA A 176 1.81 11.73 10.88
C ALA A 176 2.14 13.19 10.53
N LEU A 177 1.52 13.76 9.48
CA LEU A 177 1.69 15.16 9.13
C LEU A 177 1.25 16.09 10.29
N SER A 178 0.12 15.80 10.93
CA SER A 178 -0.35 16.56 12.09
C SER A 178 0.64 16.52 13.26
N ARG A 179 1.23 15.35 13.55
CA ARG A 179 2.24 15.20 14.61
C ARG A 179 3.54 15.92 14.28
N PHE A 180 4.06 15.79 13.06
CA PHE A 180 5.29 16.45 12.63
C PHE A 180 5.15 17.99 12.56
N THR A 181 4.01 18.49 12.12
CA THR A 181 3.80 19.94 11.93
C THR A 181 3.18 20.65 13.13
N GLY A 182 2.63 19.89 14.09
CA GLY A 182 1.85 20.40 15.22
C GLY A 182 0.45 20.91 14.85
N ASP A 183 -0.01 20.70 13.61
CA ASP A 183 -1.31 21.18 13.13
C ASP A 183 -2.34 20.03 13.08
N PRO A 184 -3.36 19.99 13.96
CA PRO A 184 -4.28 18.87 14.07
C PRO A 184 -5.28 18.77 12.89
N VAL A 185 -5.36 19.79 12.04
CA VAL A 185 -6.40 19.88 10.99
C VAL A 185 -6.41 18.67 10.05
N PHE A 186 -5.23 18.12 9.74
CA PHE A 186 -5.10 16.97 8.85
C PHE A 186 -5.72 15.73 9.49
N GLU A 187 -5.26 15.33 10.68
CA GLU A 187 -5.82 14.18 11.39
C GLU A 187 -7.33 14.31 11.62
N GLU A 188 -7.82 15.50 11.99
CA GLU A 188 -9.26 15.74 12.22
C GLU A 188 -10.12 15.49 10.97
N HIS A 189 -9.62 15.84 9.78
CA HIS A 189 -10.32 15.55 8.53
C HIS A 189 -10.33 14.05 8.22
N ALA A 190 -9.20 13.36 8.39
CA ALA A 190 -9.11 11.92 8.14
C ALA A 190 -9.96 11.10 9.12
N ARG A 191 -9.96 11.47 10.41
CA ARG A 191 -10.79 10.82 11.44
C ARG A 191 -12.27 10.95 11.14
N ARG A 192 -12.73 12.14 10.77
CA ARG A 192 -14.14 12.36 10.40
C ARG A 192 -14.58 11.50 9.22
N ALA A 193 -13.72 11.32 8.22
CA ALA A 193 -14.02 10.44 7.09
C ALA A 193 -14.18 8.98 7.54
N LEU A 194 -13.27 8.47 8.39
CA LEU A 194 -13.36 7.12 8.96
C LEU A 194 -14.58 6.93 9.87
N ASP A 195 -14.92 7.93 10.68
CA ASP A 195 -16.12 7.93 11.52
C ASP A 195 -17.39 7.81 10.67
N PHE A 196 -17.46 8.57 9.57
CA PHE A 196 -18.58 8.50 8.64
C PHE A 196 -18.68 7.12 7.96
N LEU A 197 -17.58 6.56 7.46
CA LEU A 197 -17.57 5.22 6.87
C LEU A 197 -18.02 4.15 7.88
N TRP A 198 -17.56 4.25 9.12
CA TRP A 198 -17.98 3.38 10.21
C TRP A 198 -19.49 3.45 10.45
N GLU A 199 -20.07 4.64 10.51
CA GLU A 199 -21.52 4.84 10.69
C GLU A 199 -22.34 4.26 9.54
N LYS A 200 -21.80 4.27 8.31
CA LYS A 200 -22.47 3.79 7.11
C LYS A 200 -22.41 2.28 6.91
N ARG A 201 -21.63 1.54 7.71
CA ARG A 201 -21.60 0.07 7.64
C ARG A 201 -23.00 -0.55 7.77
N GLN A 202 -23.21 -1.70 7.13
CA GLN A 202 -24.48 -2.40 7.23
C GLN A 202 -24.65 -2.99 8.64
N ARG A 203 -25.70 -2.59 9.37
CA ARG A 203 -25.88 -2.95 10.80
C ARG A 203 -25.90 -4.46 11.09
N ASN A 204 -26.43 -5.26 10.17
CA ASN A 204 -26.58 -6.71 10.39
C ASN A 204 -25.30 -7.50 10.11
N SER A 205 -24.48 -7.04 9.17
CA SER A 205 -23.28 -7.76 8.71
C SER A 205 -21.99 -7.06 9.11
N ASN A 206 -22.05 -5.81 9.57
CA ASN A 206 -20.92 -4.90 9.76
C ASN A 206 -20.01 -4.74 8.54
N LEU A 207 -20.48 -5.08 7.34
CA LEU A 207 -19.72 -4.90 6.10
C LEU A 207 -19.95 -3.50 5.52
N VAL A 208 -18.98 -3.02 4.76
CA VAL A 208 -19.02 -1.75 4.02
C VAL A 208 -19.07 -2.03 2.52
N GLY A 209 -19.71 -1.16 1.74
CA GLY A 209 -19.75 -1.31 0.28
C GLY A 209 -18.42 -0.88 -0.35
N THR A 210 -18.27 -1.15 -1.65
CA THR A 210 -17.05 -0.75 -2.39
C THR A 210 -17.07 0.74 -2.77
N THR A 211 -18.25 1.29 -3.07
CA THR A 211 -18.38 2.68 -3.55
C THR A 211 -19.53 3.38 -2.84
N ILE A 212 -19.27 4.58 -2.32
CA ILE A 212 -20.19 5.42 -1.56
C ILE A 212 -20.34 6.80 -2.18
N ASN A 213 -21.54 7.34 -2.12
CA ASN A 213 -21.80 8.71 -2.54
C ASN A 213 -21.36 9.70 -1.46
N ILE A 214 -20.51 10.68 -1.80
CA ILE A 214 -19.91 11.64 -0.86
C ILE A 214 -20.90 12.71 -0.36
N HIS A 215 -22.09 12.82 -0.95
CA HIS A 215 -23.10 13.80 -0.54
C HIS A 215 -24.24 13.14 0.24
N SER A 216 -24.80 12.05 -0.28
CA SER A 216 -25.90 11.32 0.39
C SER A 216 -25.40 10.31 1.44
N GLY A 217 -24.17 9.81 1.30
CA GLY A 217 -23.65 8.72 2.10
C GLY A 217 -24.35 7.38 1.84
N GLU A 218 -24.96 7.21 0.66
CA GLU A 218 -25.56 5.96 0.23
C GLU A 218 -24.55 5.08 -0.51
N TRP A 219 -24.59 3.77 -0.27
CA TRP A 219 -23.76 2.80 -1.00
C TRP A 219 -24.26 2.64 -2.44
N VAL A 220 -23.42 3.07 -3.39
CA VAL A 220 -23.63 2.93 -4.84
C VAL A 220 -23.30 1.50 -5.27
N ARG A 221 -22.12 1.01 -4.88
CA ARG A 221 -21.71 -0.39 -5.05
C ARG A 221 -21.74 -1.12 -3.71
N ARG A 222 -22.54 -2.17 -3.65
CA ARG A 222 -22.96 -2.87 -2.41
C ARG A 222 -22.34 -4.26 -2.25
N ASP A 223 -21.39 -4.57 -3.11
CA ASP A 223 -20.43 -5.65 -2.95
C ASP A 223 -19.38 -5.28 -1.91
N SER A 224 -18.97 -6.28 -1.12
CA SER A 224 -17.97 -6.19 -0.07
C SER A 224 -17.06 -7.40 -0.16
N GLY A 225 -15.77 -7.13 -0.09
CA GLY A 225 -14.71 -8.12 -0.08
C GLY A 225 -13.53 -7.60 0.73
N VAL A 226 -12.40 -8.28 0.57
CA VAL A 226 -11.10 -7.78 1.04
C VAL A 226 -10.25 -7.27 -0.12
N GLY A 227 -10.71 -7.36 -1.37
CA GLY A 227 -9.97 -6.90 -2.54
C GLY A 227 -10.23 -5.43 -2.89
N ALA A 228 -10.11 -5.15 -4.19
CA ALA A 228 -10.02 -3.81 -4.75
C ALA A 228 -11.12 -2.85 -4.26
N GLY A 229 -10.71 -1.72 -3.68
CA GLY A 229 -11.59 -0.61 -3.32
C GLY A 229 -12.13 -0.66 -1.89
N ILE A 230 -11.75 -1.67 -1.10
CA ILE A 230 -12.02 -1.77 0.34
C ILE A 230 -10.79 -2.21 1.12
N ASP A 231 -10.00 -3.15 0.59
CA ASP A 231 -8.65 -3.55 1.03
C ASP A 231 -8.01 -2.64 2.11
N SER A 232 -7.46 -1.50 1.69
CA SER A 232 -6.62 -0.65 2.53
C SER A 232 -7.40 0.15 3.58
N TYR A 233 -8.74 0.17 3.54
CA TYR A 233 -9.56 0.70 4.64
C TYR A 233 -9.44 -0.21 5.88
N TYR A 234 -9.53 -1.53 5.70
CA TYR A 234 -9.36 -2.46 6.82
C TYR A 234 -7.94 -2.45 7.36
N GLU A 235 -6.96 -2.36 6.45
CA GLU A 235 -5.55 -2.24 6.78
C GLU A 235 -5.29 -1.02 7.68
N TYR A 236 -5.82 0.14 7.30
CA TYR A 236 -5.61 1.39 8.03
C TYR A 236 -6.32 1.43 9.37
N LEU A 237 -7.42 0.71 9.56
CA LEU A 237 -7.99 0.58 10.90
C LEU A 237 -7.04 -0.14 11.86
N LEU A 238 -6.39 -1.23 11.43
CA LEU A 238 -5.42 -1.89 12.32
C LEU A 238 -4.13 -1.07 12.46
N LYS A 239 -3.58 -0.58 11.35
CA LYS A 239 -2.33 0.18 11.36
C LYS A 239 -2.47 1.53 12.08
N ALA A 240 -3.64 2.18 12.05
CA ALA A 240 -3.88 3.40 12.81
C ALA A 240 -3.93 3.14 14.32
N TYR A 241 -4.43 1.98 14.76
CA TYR A 241 -4.31 1.58 16.16
C TYR A 241 -2.83 1.43 16.56
N ILE A 242 -2.03 0.75 15.73
CA ILE A 242 -0.59 0.56 15.97
C ILE A 242 0.14 1.91 16.04
N LEU A 243 -0.15 2.82 15.11
CA LEU A 243 0.51 4.13 15.05
C LEU A 243 0.04 5.09 16.13
N LEU A 244 -1.27 5.18 16.41
CA LEU A 244 -1.87 6.23 17.23
C LEU A 244 -2.25 5.78 18.64
N GLY A 245 -2.23 4.48 18.91
CA GLY A 245 -2.59 3.91 20.22
C GLY A 245 -4.08 4.06 20.58
N ASP A 246 -4.95 4.38 19.61
CA ASP A 246 -6.38 4.62 19.85
C ASP A 246 -7.20 3.33 19.68
N ASP A 247 -7.67 2.79 20.81
CA ASP A 247 -8.44 1.55 20.90
C ASP A 247 -9.71 1.54 20.03
N LEU A 248 -10.25 2.72 19.67
CA LEU A 248 -11.41 2.82 18.80
C LEU A 248 -11.14 2.19 17.43
N PHE A 249 -9.94 2.40 16.87
CA PHE A 249 -9.57 1.82 15.59
C PHE A 249 -9.49 0.29 15.67
N LEU A 250 -8.88 -0.23 16.74
CA LEU A 250 -8.80 -1.68 16.97
C LEU A 250 -10.19 -2.30 17.14
N GLN A 251 -11.08 -1.64 17.89
CA GLN A 251 -12.45 -2.10 18.09
C GLN A 251 -13.19 -2.21 16.75
N ARG A 252 -13.11 -1.17 15.90
CA ARG A 252 -13.73 -1.14 14.58
C ARG A 252 -13.15 -2.22 13.67
N PHE A 253 -11.83 -2.35 13.63
CA PHE A 253 -11.15 -3.40 12.89
C PHE A 253 -11.62 -4.79 13.32
N ASN A 254 -11.66 -5.09 14.62
CA ASN A 254 -12.08 -6.40 15.12
C ASN A 254 -13.52 -6.76 14.73
N ILE A 255 -14.43 -5.77 14.72
CA ILE A 255 -15.82 -5.97 14.28
C ILE A 255 -15.90 -6.28 12.79
N HIS A 256 -15.16 -5.54 11.96
CA HIS A 256 -15.05 -5.83 10.53
C HIS A 256 -14.41 -7.20 10.28
N TYR A 257 -13.28 -7.49 10.95
CA TYR A 257 -12.55 -8.74 10.82
C TYR A 257 -13.42 -9.97 11.14
N ALA A 258 -14.15 -9.94 12.27
CA ALA A 258 -15.07 -11.02 12.63
C ALA A 258 -16.14 -11.25 11.55
N SER A 259 -16.55 -10.19 10.85
CA SER A 259 -17.54 -10.25 9.78
C SER A 259 -16.93 -10.75 8.47
N ILE A 260 -15.71 -10.34 8.14
CA ILE A 260 -14.93 -10.85 7.01
C ILE A 260 -14.72 -12.36 7.18
N MET A 261 -14.25 -12.79 8.34
CA MET A 261 -14.02 -14.22 8.62
C MET A 261 -15.31 -15.05 8.60
N LYS A 262 -16.46 -14.43 8.89
CA LYS A 262 -17.76 -15.12 8.87
C LYS A 262 -18.39 -15.22 7.48
N TYR A 263 -18.26 -14.18 6.66
CA TYR A 263 -19.04 -14.05 5.42
C TYR A 263 -18.19 -14.14 4.16
N ILE A 264 -16.97 -13.60 4.18
CA ILE A 264 -16.07 -13.48 3.01
C ILE A 264 -15.07 -14.64 2.98
N SER A 265 -14.49 -14.97 4.14
CA SER A 265 -13.53 -16.08 4.27
C SER A 265 -14.27 -17.41 4.30
N GLN A 266 -14.23 -18.14 3.19
CA GLN A 266 -14.69 -19.52 3.09
C GLN A 266 -13.50 -20.37 2.66
N PRO A 267 -12.74 -20.96 3.59
CA PRO A 267 -11.47 -21.61 3.28
C PRO A 267 -11.56 -22.56 2.07
N PRO A 268 -10.65 -22.44 1.09
CA PRO A 268 -9.49 -21.55 1.04
C PRO A 268 -9.73 -20.18 0.35
N LEU A 269 -10.98 -19.79 0.09
CA LEU A 269 -11.35 -18.67 -0.78
C LEU A 269 -11.77 -17.41 0.00
N LEU A 270 -11.43 -16.26 -0.57
CA LEU A 270 -11.89 -14.94 -0.13
C LEU A 270 -12.80 -14.38 -1.22
N LEU A 271 -14.12 -14.57 -1.08
CA LEU A 271 -15.09 -14.19 -2.11
C LEU A 271 -15.94 -13.00 -1.70
N ASP A 272 -16.13 -12.07 -2.62
CA ASP A 272 -16.97 -10.90 -2.41
C ASP A 272 -18.43 -11.30 -2.21
N VAL A 273 -19.11 -10.64 -1.27
CA VAL A 273 -20.51 -10.86 -0.91
C VAL A 273 -21.30 -9.55 -0.95
N HIS A 274 -22.63 -9.65 -1.00
CA HIS A 274 -23.49 -8.47 -0.89
C HIS A 274 -23.65 -8.02 0.57
N ILE A 275 -23.42 -6.74 0.89
CA ILE A 275 -23.49 -6.23 2.28
C ILE A 275 -24.83 -6.51 2.97
N HIS A 276 -25.96 -6.43 2.23
CA HIS A 276 -27.32 -6.65 2.75
C HIS A 276 -27.71 -8.13 2.86
N LYS A 277 -27.07 -8.98 2.05
CA LYS A 277 -27.33 -10.42 1.96
C LYS A 277 -25.98 -11.14 1.89
N PRO A 278 -25.22 -11.16 3.00
CA PRO A 278 -23.81 -11.58 2.98
C PRO A 278 -23.62 -13.09 2.76
N LEU A 279 -24.72 -13.86 2.68
CA LEU A 279 -24.70 -15.27 2.28
C LEU A 279 -24.73 -15.46 0.75
N LEU A 280 -24.96 -14.39 -0.01
CA LEU A 280 -24.96 -14.42 -1.47
C LEU A 280 -23.63 -13.86 -1.98
N PRO A 281 -22.88 -14.62 -2.81
CA PRO A 281 -21.70 -14.11 -3.45
C PRO A 281 -22.09 -12.99 -4.42
N ALA A 282 -21.35 -11.89 -4.36
CA ALA A 282 -21.46 -10.79 -5.31
C ALA A 282 -20.59 -11.03 -6.56
N ARG A 283 -19.50 -11.79 -6.40
CA ARG A 283 -18.57 -12.17 -7.48
C ARG A 283 -18.12 -13.63 -7.33
N THR A 284 -17.59 -14.19 -8.41
CA THR A 284 -17.09 -15.59 -8.49
C THR A 284 -15.60 -15.66 -8.78
N TRP A 285 -14.89 -14.57 -8.50
CA TRP A 285 -13.48 -14.42 -8.78
C TRP A 285 -12.80 -13.61 -7.68
N MET A 286 -11.48 -13.75 -7.61
CA MET A 286 -10.59 -13.05 -6.68
C MET A 286 -9.66 -12.15 -7.48
N ASP A 287 -9.51 -10.90 -7.05
CA ASP A 287 -8.43 -10.05 -7.53
C ASP A 287 -7.10 -10.39 -6.84
N SER A 288 -5.98 -9.99 -7.44
CA SER A 288 -4.66 -10.21 -6.84
C SER A 288 -4.36 -9.29 -5.65
N LEU A 289 -5.07 -8.17 -5.53
CA LEU A 289 -4.88 -7.19 -4.44
C LEU A 289 -5.18 -7.81 -3.08
N LEU A 290 -6.12 -8.75 -2.98
CA LEU A 290 -6.39 -9.48 -1.72
C LEU A 290 -5.18 -10.19 -1.11
N ALA A 291 -4.09 -10.35 -1.87
CA ALA A 291 -2.88 -11.02 -1.40
C ALA A 291 -2.17 -10.27 -0.25
N PHE A 292 -2.58 -9.05 0.10
CA PHE A 292 -2.11 -8.32 1.30
C PHE A 292 -2.75 -8.87 2.59
N PHE A 293 -3.94 -9.47 2.48
CA PHE A 293 -4.76 -9.84 3.63
C PHE A 293 -4.08 -10.84 4.58
N PRO A 294 -3.32 -11.85 4.10
CA PRO A 294 -2.52 -12.70 5.00
C PRO A 294 -1.51 -11.91 5.84
N GLY A 295 -0.84 -10.89 5.28
CA GLY A 295 0.03 -9.99 6.03
C GLY A 295 -0.73 -9.22 7.11
N LEU A 296 -1.94 -8.73 6.80
CA LEU A 296 -2.82 -8.08 7.77
C LEU A 296 -3.28 -9.04 8.89
N GLN A 297 -3.57 -10.30 8.55
CA GLN A 297 -3.91 -11.35 9.51
C GLN A 297 -2.74 -11.64 10.45
N VAL A 298 -1.51 -11.67 9.94
CA VAL A 298 -0.30 -11.80 10.76
C VAL A 298 -0.16 -10.63 11.73
N LEU A 299 -0.34 -9.38 11.27
CA LEU A 299 -0.31 -8.19 12.14
C LEU A 299 -1.36 -8.26 13.25
N LYS A 300 -2.54 -8.83 12.95
CA LYS A 300 -3.58 -9.09 13.95
C LYS A 300 -3.20 -10.19 14.96
N GLY A 301 -2.29 -11.09 14.59
CA GLY A 301 -1.93 -12.30 15.34
C GLY A 301 -2.74 -13.55 14.94
N ASP A 302 -3.50 -13.51 13.84
CA ASP A 302 -4.27 -14.65 13.32
C ASP A 302 -3.49 -15.41 12.24
N ILE A 303 -2.46 -16.15 12.68
CA ILE A 303 -1.44 -16.72 11.77
C ILE A 303 -1.99 -17.90 10.97
N ARG A 304 -2.83 -18.78 11.54
CA ARG A 304 -3.25 -20.03 10.85
C ARG A 304 -4.03 -19.77 9.56
N PRO A 305 -5.08 -18.91 9.53
CA PRO A 305 -5.78 -18.58 8.29
C PRO A 305 -4.90 -17.86 7.27
N ALA A 306 -3.91 -17.09 7.75
CA ALA A 306 -2.94 -16.41 6.90
C ALA A 306 -2.08 -17.43 6.13
N ILE A 307 -1.60 -18.49 6.81
CA ILE A 307 -0.84 -19.58 6.18
C ILE A 307 -1.69 -20.28 5.11
N GLU A 308 -2.96 -20.60 5.41
CA GLU A 308 -3.85 -21.30 4.45
C GLU A 308 -4.09 -20.48 3.18
N THR A 309 -4.36 -19.18 3.34
CA THR A 309 -4.62 -18.28 2.22
C THR A 309 -3.35 -18.03 1.41
N HIS A 310 -2.22 -17.78 2.07
CA HIS A 310 -0.93 -17.59 1.41
C HIS A 310 -0.51 -18.83 0.63
N GLU A 311 -0.70 -20.02 1.19
CA GLU A 311 -0.38 -21.28 0.50
C GLU A 311 -1.19 -21.44 -0.79
N MET A 312 -2.50 -21.16 -0.74
CA MET A 312 -3.32 -21.18 -1.95
C MET A 312 -2.79 -20.21 -3.01
N LEU A 313 -2.47 -18.97 -2.62
CA LEU A 313 -1.91 -17.96 -3.53
C LEU A 313 -0.56 -18.41 -4.09
N TYR A 314 0.29 -19.03 -3.27
CA TYR A 314 1.58 -19.52 -3.72
C TYR A 314 1.45 -20.66 -4.74
N GLN A 315 0.46 -21.54 -4.60
CA GLN A 315 0.16 -22.57 -5.60
C GLN A 315 -0.28 -21.96 -6.93
N VAL A 316 -1.07 -20.87 -6.89
CA VAL A 316 -1.44 -20.11 -8.10
C VAL A 316 -0.19 -19.49 -8.75
N THR A 317 0.68 -18.86 -7.96
CA THR A 317 1.97 -18.30 -8.43
C THR A 317 2.87 -19.37 -9.03
N LYS A 318 2.98 -20.56 -8.43
CA LYS A 318 3.75 -21.68 -8.99
C LYS A 318 3.19 -22.18 -10.32
N LYS A 319 1.87 -22.16 -10.48
CA LYS A 319 1.20 -22.60 -11.72
C LYS A 319 1.37 -21.61 -12.87
N HIS A 320 1.30 -20.31 -12.58
CA HIS A 320 1.23 -19.24 -13.61
C HIS A 320 2.46 -18.31 -13.62
N ASN A 321 3.48 -18.59 -12.81
CA ASN A 321 4.68 -17.78 -12.53
C ASN A 321 4.41 -16.46 -11.78
N PHE A 322 3.24 -15.85 -11.97
CA PHE A 322 2.77 -14.68 -11.24
C PHE A 322 1.32 -14.89 -10.80
N LEU A 323 0.88 -14.13 -9.79
CA LEU A 323 -0.54 -14.03 -9.46
C LEU A 323 -1.26 -13.25 -10.57
N PRO A 324 -2.22 -13.86 -11.29
CA PRO A 324 -3.01 -13.13 -12.26
C PRO A 324 -3.91 -12.08 -11.58
N GLU A 325 -4.13 -10.95 -12.24
CA GLU A 325 -4.92 -9.83 -11.73
C GLU A 325 -6.30 -10.27 -11.26
N VAL A 326 -6.97 -11.15 -12.02
CA VAL A 326 -8.22 -11.79 -11.59
C VAL A 326 -8.20 -13.29 -11.92
N THR A 327 -8.46 -14.10 -10.90
CA THR A 327 -8.55 -15.56 -11.01
C THR A 327 -9.98 -16.02 -10.72
N TYR A 328 -10.56 -16.79 -11.64
CA TYR A 328 -11.84 -17.47 -11.42
C TYR A 328 -11.67 -18.60 -10.44
N LEU A 329 -12.68 -18.74 -9.57
CA LEU A 329 -12.83 -19.91 -8.72
C LEU A 329 -14.24 -20.47 -8.91
N SER A 330 -14.29 -21.74 -9.29
CA SER A 330 -15.50 -22.52 -9.11
C SER A 330 -15.31 -23.33 -7.84
N ALA A 331 -16.28 -23.28 -6.92
CA ALA A 331 -16.34 -24.12 -5.73
C ALA A 331 -16.25 -25.64 -6.04
N PHE A 332 -16.40 -26.02 -7.32
CA PHE A 332 -16.40 -27.40 -7.81
C PHE A 332 -15.18 -27.75 -8.69
N THR A 333 -14.27 -26.82 -8.99
CA THR A 333 -13.05 -27.15 -9.76
C THR A 333 -11.81 -26.44 -9.20
N THR A 334 -10.79 -27.21 -8.81
CA THR A 334 -9.41 -26.77 -8.51
C THR A 334 -8.64 -26.24 -9.72
N ASP A 335 -9.33 -26.02 -10.83
CA ASP A 335 -8.75 -25.47 -12.03
C ASP A 335 -8.75 -23.94 -11.86
N PHE A 336 -7.70 -23.41 -11.22
CA PHE A 336 -7.41 -21.97 -11.08
C PHE A 336 -7.35 -21.29 -12.45
N ARG A 337 -8.51 -21.02 -13.02
CA ARG A 337 -8.66 -20.48 -14.37
C ARG A 337 -8.48 -18.99 -14.32
N VAL A 338 -7.59 -18.49 -15.16
CA VAL A 338 -7.26 -17.08 -15.24
C VAL A 338 -8.40 -16.33 -15.94
N HIS A 339 -9.02 -15.36 -15.26
CA HIS A 339 -10.01 -14.45 -15.85
C HIS A 339 -9.31 -13.32 -16.60
N TRP A 340 -8.44 -12.61 -15.88
CA TRP A 340 -7.58 -11.57 -16.42
C TRP A 340 -6.14 -11.93 -16.09
N ALA A 341 -5.40 -12.21 -17.15
CA ALA A 341 -4.04 -12.73 -17.08
C ALA A 341 -2.98 -11.65 -16.92
N GLN A 342 -3.39 -10.39 -16.80
CA GLN A 342 -2.48 -9.29 -16.55
C GLN A 342 -1.84 -9.45 -15.17
N HIS A 343 -0.61 -8.99 -15.00
CA HIS A 343 0.02 -8.84 -13.70
C HIS A 343 0.92 -7.59 -13.75
N PRO A 344 0.50 -6.47 -13.15
CA PRO A 344 1.25 -5.21 -13.19
C PRO A 344 2.40 -5.16 -12.16
N LEU A 345 3.00 -6.31 -11.84
CA LEU A 345 4.11 -6.44 -10.88
C LEU A 345 3.74 -6.06 -9.43
N ARG A 346 2.54 -6.40 -9.00
CA ARG A 346 2.00 -5.98 -7.70
C ARG A 346 2.71 -6.63 -6.50
N PRO A 347 2.90 -5.89 -5.38
CA PRO A 347 3.75 -6.31 -4.27
C PRO A 347 3.06 -7.16 -3.21
N GLU A 348 1.73 -7.28 -3.18
CA GLU A 348 0.98 -7.71 -2.00
C GLU A 348 1.30 -9.17 -1.59
N PHE A 349 1.62 -10.03 -2.56
CA PHE A 349 2.09 -11.39 -2.27
C PHE A 349 3.49 -11.41 -1.64
N ALA A 350 4.39 -10.52 -2.06
CA ALA A 350 5.71 -10.37 -1.44
C ALA A 350 5.60 -9.76 -0.03
N GLU A 351 4.70 -8.79 0.15
CA GLU A 351 4.36 -8.21 1.47
C GLU A 351 3.92 -9.29 2.45
N SER A 352 2.90 -10.08 2.10
CA SER A 352 2.40 -11.16 2.96
C SER A 352 3.46 -12.22 3.24
N THR A 353 4.31 -12.54 2.25
CA THR A 353 5.44 -13.47 2.42
C THR A 353 6.43 -12.94 3.46
N TYR A 354 6.73 -11.64 3.43
CA TYR A 354 7.59 -10.98 4.42
C TYR A 354 7.02 -11.06 5.83
N PHE A 355 5.76 -10.66 6.03
CA PHE A 355 5.14 -10.69 7.36
C PHE A 355 5.04 -12.12 7.91
N LEU A 356 4.66 -13.10 7.08
CA LEU A 356 4.61 -14.50 7.50
C LEU A 356 5.98 -15.05 7.89
N TYR A 357 7.04 -14.73 7.14
CA TYR A 357 8.40 -15.10 7.51
C TYR A 357 8.80 -14.48 8.85
N LYS A 358 8.53 -13.18 9.03
CA LYS A 358 8.85 -12.46 10.27
C LYS A 358 8.15 -13.05 11.49
N ALA A 359 6.88 -13.45 11.36
CA ALA A 359 6.12 -14.02 12.47
C ALA A 359 6.45 -15.49 12.78
N THR A 360 6.86 -16.28 11.78
CA THR A 360 7.03 -17.73 11.94
C THR A 360 8.48 -18.20 11.95
N GLY A 361 9.39 -17.44 11.34
CA GLY A 361 10.77 -17.86 11.07
C GLY A 361 10.88 -19.02 10.08
N ASP A 362 9.79 -19.44 9.44
CA ASP A 362 9.76 -20.64 8.60
C ASP A 362 10.53 -20.41 7.28
N PRO A 363 11.59 -21.20 6.98
CA PRO A 363 12.31 -21.10 5.72
C PRO A 363 11.45 -21.27 4.47
N TYR A 364 10.24 -21.84 4.59
CA TYR A 364 9.28 -21.94 3.49
C TYR A 364 9.03 -20.60 2.78
N TYR A 365 8.88 -19.52 3.55
CA TYR A 365 8.62 -18.20 3.00
C TYR A 365 9.85 -17.59 2.31
N LEU A 366 11.06 -17.98 2.70
CA LEU A 366 12.27 -17.60 1.98
C LEU A 366 12.32 -18.26 0.59
N GLU A 367 11.88 -19.51 0.47
CA GLU A 367 11.78 -20.17 -0.85
C GLU A 367 10.65 -19.58 -1.71
N ALA A 368 9.54 -19.16 -1.09
CA ALA A 368 8.50 -18.40 -1.78
C ALA A 368 9.04 -17.07 -2.32
N GLY A 369 9.76 -16.30 -1.48
CA GLY A 369 10.44 -15.08 -1.90
C GLY A 369 11.45 -15.30 -3.02
N ARG A 370 12.23 -16.39 -2.94
CA ARG A 370 13.18 -16.76 -3.99
C ARG A 370 12.46 -17.03 -5.31
N THR A 371 11.33 -17.72 -5.28
CA THR A 371 10.51 -17.99 -6.45
C THR A 371 10.01 -16.69 -7.09
N ILE A 372 9.54 -15.72 -6.28
CA ILE A 372 9.13 -14.40 -6.77
C ILE A 372 10.31 -13.70 -7.48
N LEU A 373 11.48 -13.68 -6.84
CA LEU A 373 12.68 -13.05 -7.37
C LEU A 373 13.14 -13.67 -8.70
N ASP A 374 13.18 -15.00 -8.75
CA ASP A 374 13.57 -15.75 -9.94
C ASP A 374 12.57 -15.51 -11.09
N ASN A 375 11.28 -15.45 -10.80
CA ASN A 375 10.25 -15.18 -11.79
C ASN A 375 10.32 -13.74 -12.32
N LEU A 376 10.56 -12.75 -11.47
CA LEU A 376 10.78 -11.36 -11.89
C LEU A 376 11.98 -11.25 -12.86
N ASN A 377 13.13 -11.84 -12.51
CA ASN A 377 14.31 -11.81 -13.37
C ASN A 377 14.11 -12.57 -14.68
N ARG A 378 13.42 -13.71 -14.64
CA ARG A 378 13.27 -14.57 -15.81
C ARG A 378 12.21 -14.07 -16.80
N PHE A 379 11.11 -13.53 -16.30
CA PHE A 379 9.93 -13.25 -17.11
C PHE A 379 9.61 -11.77 -17.23
N ALA A 380 9.90 -10.92 -16.24
CA ALA A 380 9.56 -9.50 -16.27
C ALA A 380 10.74 -8.58 -16.63
N ARG A 381 11.99 -9.03 -16.40
CA ARG A 381 13.18 -8.21 -16.67
C ARG A 381 13.36 -7.96 -18.17
N VAL A 382 13.55 -6.69 -18.52
CA VAL A 382 13.81 -6.21 -19.89
C VAL A 382 15.00 -5.24 -19.89
N PRO A 383 15.60 -4.89 -21.04
CA PRO A 383 16.82 -4.07 -21.08
C PRO A 383 16.70 -2.75 -20.33
N CYS A 384 15.55 -2.08 -20.42
CA CYS A 384 15.33 -0.77 -19.79
C CYS A 384 14.49 -0.83 -18.50
N GLY A 385 14.50 -1.96 -17.77
CA GLY A 385 13.80 -2.08 -16.48
C GLY A 385 13.06 -3.40 -16.32
N PHE A 386 11.84 -3.36 -15.75
CA PHE A 386 10.95 -4.52 -15.63
C PHE A 386 9.59 -4.18 -16.21
N ALA A 387 9.11 -5.01 -17.13
CA ALA A 387 7.83 -4.81 -17.80
C ALA A 387 6.74 -5.62 -17.11
N ALA A 388 5.58 -4.98 -16.90
CA ALA A 388 4.35 -5.66 -16.49
C ALA A 388 4.00 -6.80 -17.45
N MET A 389 3.34 -7.83 -16.93
CA MET A 389 2.86 -8.94 -17.75
C MET A 389 1.48 -8.61 -18.27
N LYS A 390 1.31 -8.55 -19.60
CA LYS A 390 0.00 -8.41 -20.24
C LYS A 390 -0.82 -9.69 -20.12
N ASP A 391 -0.17 -10.84 -20.28
CA ASP A 391 -0.78 -12.16 -20.08
C ASP A 391 0.26 -13.17 -19.59
N VAL A 392 0.16 -13.53 -18.31
CA VAL A 392 1.05 -14.47 -17.59
C VAL A 392 1.09 -15.87 -18.20
N ARG A 393 0.07 -16.27 -18.98
CA ARG A 393 0.03 -17.59 -19.64
C ARG A 393 0.88 -17.60 -20.91
N THR A 394 0.90 -16.48 -21.61
CA THR A 394 1.67 -16.32 -22.86
C THR A 394 3.08 -15.78 -22.62
N GLY A 395 3.32 -15.15 -21.47
CA GLY A 395 4.56 -14.42 -21.19
C GLY A 395 4.67 -13.09 -21.94
N SER A 396 3.56 -12.56 -22.49
CA SER A 396 3.57 -11.28 -23.19
C SER A 396 3.67 -10.10 -22.22
N HIS A 397 4.43 -9.09 -22.61
CA HIS A 397 4.65 -7.87 -21.81
C HIS A 397 3.67 -6.75 -22.15
N GLU A 398 3.46 -5.89 -21.17
CA GLU A 398 2.88 -4.56 -21.30
C GLU A 398 3.97 -3.54 -21.01
N ASP A 399 4.01 -2.45 -21.81
CA ASP A 399 5.04 -1.42 -21.70
C ASP A 399 4.79 -0.46 -20.53
N ARG A 400 4.90 -1.02 -19.32
CA ARG A 400 4.51 -0.39 -18.06
C ARG A 400 5.41 -0.86 -16.92
N MET A 401 5.91 0.09 -16.14
CA MET A 401 6.55 -0.13 -14.85
C MET A 401 6.02 0.93 -13.86
N ASP A 402 5.14 0.49 -12.97
CA ASP A 402 4.52 1.37 -11.96
C ASP A 402 5.51 1.71 -10.83
N SER A 403 5.28 2.83 -10.14
CA SER A 403 6.18 3.34 -9.10
C SER A 403 6.30 2.39 -7.89
N PHE A 404 5.18 1.79 -7.48
CA PHE A 404 5.12 0.83 -6.37
C PHE A 404 6.04 -0.38 -6.56
N PHE A 405 6.40 -0.73 -7.80
CA PHE A 405 7.33 -1.83 -8.05
C PHE A 405 8.70 -1.54 -7.41
N LEU A 406 9.16 -0.29 -7.46
CA LEU A 406 10.38 0.11 -6.79
C LEU A 406 10.17 0.35 -5.29
N ALA A 407 9.07 1.00 -4.91
CA ALA A 407 8.81 1.41 -3.53
C ALA A 407 8.44 0.26 -2.59
N GLU A 408 7.77 -0.77 -3.11
CA GLU A 408 7.17 -1.83 -2.31
C GLU A 408 7.79 -3.20 -2.59
N MET A 409 7.74 -3.67 -3.84
CA MET A 409 8.14 -5.05 -4.18
C MET A 409 9.59 -5.31 -3.77
N PHE A 410 10.52 -4.44 -4.18
CA PHE A 410 11.93 -4.60 -3.80
C PHE A 410 12.18 -4.35 -2.32
N LYS A 411 11.38 -3.49 -1.66
CA LYS A 411 11.50 -3.24 -0.23
C LYS A 411 11.16 -4.49 0.57
N TYR A 412 10.00 -5.11 0.33
CA TYR A 412 9.61 -6.35 1.01
C TYR A 412 10.56 -7.52 0.70
N LEU A 413 10.99 -7.68 -0.56
CA LEU A 413 11.97 -8.72 -0.91
C LEU A 413 13.34 -8.48 -0.26
N PHE A 414 13.80 -7.23 -0.18
CA PHE A 414 15.05 -6.89 0.52
C PHE A 414 14.94 -7.23 2.00
N LEU A 415 13.85 -6.81 2.66
CA LEU A 415 13.63 -7.06 4.08
C LEU A 415 13.44 -8.55 4.41
N LEU A 416 12.87 -9.34 3.50
CA LEU A 416 12.72 -10.78 3.64
C LEU A 416 14.08 -11.51 3.71
N PHE A 417 15.07 -11.04 2.94
CA PHE A 417 16.40 -11.66 2.89
C PHE A 417 17.45 -10.97 3.77
N ALA A 418 17.18 -9.77 4.26
CA ALA A 418 18.07 -9.07 5.18
C ALA A 418 18.10 -9.73 6.56
N GLU A 419 19.26 -9.64 7.24
CA GLU A 419 19.38 -9.90 8.68
C GLU A 419 19.32 -8.59 9.47
N ALA A 420 19.07 -8.67 10.78
CA ALA A 420 18.98 -7.49 11.63
C ALA A 420 20.25 -6.63 11.60
N GLU A 421 21.43 -7.25 11.47
CA GLU A 421 22.71 -6.52 11.40
C GLU A 421 22.92 -5.77 10.07
N ASP A 422 22.12 -6.09 9.04
CA ASP A 422 22.20 -5.43 7.74
C ASP A 422 21.38 -4.13 7.69
N LEU A 423 20.54 -3.89 8.69
CA LEU A 423 19.60 -2.78 8.74
C LEU A 423 20.14 -1.67 9.65
N PRO A 424 20.06 -0.39 9.23
CA PRO A 424 20.54 0.72 10.04
C PRO A 424 19.62 1.07 11.22
N PHE A 425 18.43 0.48 11.27
CA PHE A 425 17.41 0.68 12.30
C PHE A 425 16.61 -0.61 12.50
N ASP A 426 15.90 -0.69 13.63
CA ASP A 426 14.94 -1.75 13.85
C ASP A 426 13.62 -1.43 13.11
N VAL A 427 13.21 -2.33 12.22
CA VAL A 427 11.98 -2.15 11.43
C VAL A 427 10.75 -2.23 12.34
N GLU A 428 10.82 -2.91 13.48
CA GLU A 428 9.72 -3.01 14.44
C GLU A 428 9.41 -1.67 15.14
N ASP A 429 10.31 -0.68 15.07
CA ASP A 429 10.06 0.68 15.57
C ASP A 429 9.20 1.52 14.60
N TYR A 430 8.75 0.93 13.49
CA TYR A 430 8.00 1.60 12.42
C TYR A 430 6.75 0.81 12.04
N VAL A 431 5.79 1.53 11.46
CA VAL A 431 4.64 0.94 10.75
C VAL A 431 4.76 1.25 9.27
N PHE A 432 4.49 0.25 8.43
CA PHE A 432 4.38 0.43 6.98
C PHE A 432 3.03 1.05 6.63
N THR A 433 2.98 2.06 5.77
CA THR A 433 1.75 2.47 5.08
C THR A 433 1.30 1.38 4.09
N THR A 434 0.17 1.59 3.40
CA THR A 434 -0.28 0.65 2.34
C THR A 434 0.71 0.61 1.17
N GLU A 435 1.37 1.74 0.87
CA GLU A 435 2.44 1.85 -0.16
C GLU A 435 3.85 1.55 0.43
N ALA A 436 3.92 0.67 1.44
CA ALA A 436 5.15 0.25 2.11
C ALA A 436 6.09 1.35 2.66
N HIS A 437 5.61 2.56 2.95
CA HIS A 437 6.44 3.61 3.53
C HIS A 437 6.49 3.55 5.05
N LEU A 438 7.64 3.90 5.62
CA LEU A 438 7.90 3.76 7.04
C LEU A 438 7.51 5.01 7.82
N LEU A 439 6.55 4.89 8.74
CA LEU A 439 6.20 5.90 9.73
C LEU A 439 6.65 5.45 11.13
N PRO A 440 7.36 6.28 11.89
CA PRO A 440 7.91 5.86 13.19
C PRO A 440 6.83 5.76 14.25
N LEU A 441 6.87 4.71 15.07
CA LEU A 441 5.94 4.49 16.18
C LEU A 441 6.10 5.53 17.30
N SER A 442 7.19 6.32 17.30
CA SER A 442 7.37 7.46 18.20
C SER A 442 6.29 8.54 18.03
N LEU A 443 5.59 8.56 16.89
CA LEU A 443 4.42 9.42 16.64
C LEU A 443 3.20 9.04 17.49
N SER A 444 3.18 7.84 18.08
CA SER A 444 2.13 7.34 18.98
C SER A 444 2.00 8.14 20.28
N ALA A 445 2.97 9.00 20.58
CA ALA A 445 2.92 9.85 21.78
C ALA A 445 1.70 10.78 21.73
N VAL A 446 0.63 10.37 22.41
CA VAL A 446 -0.43 11.26 22.89
C VAL A 446 0.27 12.40 23.61
N PRO A 447 0.06 13.67 23.23
CA PRO A 447 0.52 14.79 24.04
C PRO A 447 -0.33 14.82 25.31
N HIS A 448 0.02 13.97 26.28
CA HIS A 448 -0.54 14.07 27.60
C HIS A 448 0.10 15.26 28.31
N LEU A 449 -0.73 16.27 28.60
CA LEU A 449 -0.53 17.08 29.78
C LEU A 449 -0.13 16.17 30.95
N SER A 450 0.88 16.63 31.70
CA SER A 450 1.39 16.13 32.97
C SER A 450 2.41 14.97 32.92
N SER A 451 3.57 15.31 33.48
CA SER A 451 4.77 14.52 33.71
C SER A 451 4.50 13.24 34.50
N VAL A 452 4.61 12.08 33.85
CA VAL A 452 4.98 10.83 34.50
C VAL A 452 5.97 10.10 33.59
N SER A 453 7.10 9.71 34.16
CA SER A 453 8.21 9.02 33.50
C SER A 453 7.78 7.78 32.71
N PRO A 454 8.39 7.49 31.54
CA PRO A 454 8.00 6.38 30.69
C PRO A 454 8.46 5.06 31.33
N ASN A 455 7.52 4.30 31.91
CA ASN A 455 7.70 2.87 31.98
C ASN A 455 7.54 2.33 30.56
N LYS A 456 8.60 1.71 30.04
CA LYS A 456 8.58 0.96 28.78
C LYS A 456 7.49 -0.12 28.87
N THR A 457 6.31 0.17 28.33
CA THR A 457 5.35 -0.87 27.98
C THR A 457 5.88 -1.55 26.73
N VAL A 458 6.64 -2.63 26.95
CA VAL A 458 6.95 -3.59 25.92
C VAL A 458 5.62 -4.19 25.46
N ILE A 459 5.22 -3.91 24.21
CA ILE A 459 4.14 -4.65 23.56
C ILE A 459 4.71 -6.06 23.31
N TYR A 460 4.40 -6.99 24.21
CA TYR A 460 4.69 -8.40 23.97
C TYR A 460 3.78 -8.89 22.85
N MET A 461 4.36 -9.29 21.71
CA MET A 461 3.71 -10.28 20.84
C MET A 461 3.37 -11.48 21.73
N ILE A 462 2.08 -11.73 21.92
CA ILE A 462 1.62 -12.82 22.79
C ILE A 462 1.98 -14.13 22.08
N ALA A 463 3.10 -14.72 22.48
CA ALA A 463 3.45 -16.10 22.16
C ALA A 463 2.50 -17.03 22.92
N PHE A 464 1.51 -17.61 22.23
CA PHE A 464 0.80 -18.76 22.75
C PHE A 464 1.64 -20.01 22.48
N HIS A 465 1.93 -20.77 23.54
CA HIS A 465 2.49 -22.13 23.49
C HIS A 465 1.58 -23.10 22.73
#